data_AF-A0A956DGY9-F1
#
_entry.id   AF-A0A956DGY9-F1
#
_cell.length_a   1.000
_cell.length_b   1.000
_cell.length_c   1.000
_cell.angle_alpha   90.00
_cell.angle_beta   90.00
_cell.angle_gamma   90.00
#
_symmetry.space_group_name_H-M   'P 1'
#
loop_
_entity.id
_entity.type
_entity.pdbx_description
1 polymer ?
#
loop_
_entity_poly.entity_id
_entity_poly.type
_entity_poly.pdbx_seq_one_letter_code
_entity_poly.pdbx_strand_id
1 'polypeptide(L)'
;WRAYELRRRTHPEEVGRLGARLREYDADLRALGLQDHELDRGPALFDVWLGLLLLVQAFFVYLLLPPLIFFGAIVNGPPAFLLWLAARAAAKRKKDEASIKLLLGGLLFPATWIGLGVAAAFGHLSMLEKYPGIPEMPVLAGVTVASFAFLGGAVALRYLNMVRDTARALRVRLTRHRRKLSVAHLLHERDVLHDALLAVEGEEEEMLP
;
A
#
# COMPACT_ATOMS: atom_id res chain seq x y z
N TRP A 1 -5.90 11.38 30.10
CA TRP A 1 -4.73 10.64 30.66
C TRP A 1 -4.72 10.63 32.20
N ARG A 2 -5.02 11.76 32.87
CA ARG A 2 -5.10 11.81 34.35
C ARG A 2 -6.20 10.92 34.94
N ALA A 3 -7.40 10.83 34.36
CA ALA A 3 -8.41 9.91 34.90
C ALA A 3 -8.19 8.45 34.57
N TYR A 4 -7.55 8.13 33.44
CA TYR A 4 -7.07 6.76 33.21
C TYR A 4 -6.13 6.32 34.35
N GLU A 5 -5.22 7.19 34.79
CA GLU A 5 -4.34 6.91 35.93
C GLU A 5 -5.04 6.94 37.28
N LEU A 6 -6.05 7.80 37.47
CA LEU A 6 -6.88 7.84 38.68
C LEU A 6 -7.69 6.55 38.81
N ARG A 7 -8.38 6.13 37.75
CA ARG A 7 -9.21 4.91 37.71
C ARG A 7 -8.39 3.63 37.76
N ARG A 8 -7.17 3.63 37.20
CA ARG A 8 -6.20 2.53 37.40
C ARG A 8 -5.78 2.38 38.87
N ARG A 9 -5.86 3.44 39.69
CA ARG A 9 -5.57 3.40 41.12
C ARG A 9 -6.80 3.08 41.97
N THR A 10 -7.97 3.61 41.62
CA THR A 10 -9.20 3.41 42.39
C THR A 10 -9.90 2.10 42.04
N HIS A 11 -9.97 1.70 40.78
CA HIS A 11 -10.65 0.48 40.31
C HIS A 11 -9.73 -0.36 39.40
N PRO A 12 -8.60 -0.88 39.94
CA PRO A 12 -7.57 -1.56 39.16
C PRO A 12 -8.06 -2.84 38.47
N GLU A 13 -9.04 -3.54 39.06
CA GLU A 13 -9.59 -4.77 38.48
C GLU A 13 -10.43 -4.51 37.22
N GLU A 14 -11.23 -3.44 37.21
CA GLU A 14 -12.08 -3.08 36.07
C GLU A 14 -11.23 -2.64 34.88
N VAL A 15 -10.23 -1.80 35.12
CA VAL A 15 -9.25 -1.38 34.11
C VAL A 15 -8.45 -2.58 33.60
N GLY A 16 -8.10 -3.53 34.48
CA GLY A 16 -7.42 -4.76 34.13
C GLY A 16 -8.25 -5.67 33.21
N ARG A 17 -9.54 -5.86 33.52
CA ARG A 17 -10.49 -6.62 32.67
C ARG A 17 -10.72 -5.95 31.33
N LEU A 18 -10.91 -4.64 31.29
CA LEU A 18 -11.10 -3.88 30.05
C LEU A 18 -9.84 -3.98 29.17
N GLY A 19 -8.66 -3.85 29.77
CA GLY A 19 -7.40 -4.03 29.06
C GLY A 19 -7.17 -5.46 28.55
N ALA A 20 -7.67 -6.49 29.25
CA ALA A 20 -7.64 -7.86 28.77
C ALA A 20 -8.56 -8.07 27.56
N ARG A 21 -9.81 -7.58 27.62
CA ARG A 21 -10.76 -7.63 26.50
C ARG A 21 -10.26 -6.87 25.28
N LEU A 22 -9.65 -5.70 25.47
CA LEU A 22 -9.06 -4.94 24.37
C LEU A 22 -7.91 -5.69 23.68
N ARG A 23 -7.10 -6.44 24.44
CA ARG A 23 -6.04 -7.28 23.88
C ARG A 23 -6.59 -8.47 23.11
N GLU A 24 -7.68 -9.06 23.59
CA GLU A 24 -8.37 -10.17 22.92
C GLU A 24 -9.03 -9.71 21.60
N TYR A 25 -9.72 -8.57 21.64
CA TYR A 25 -10.25 -7.88 20.46
C TYR A 25 -9.17 -7.63 19.39
N ASP A 26 -8.03 -7.06 19.81
CA ASP A 26 -6.93 -6.77 18.89
C ASP A 26 -6.25 -8.05 18.37
N ALA A 27 -6.18 -9.12 19.17
CA ALA A 27 -5.70 -10.43 18.72
C ALA A 27 -6.60 -11.03 17.65
N ASP A 28 -7.92 -10.91 17.80
CA ASP A 28 -8.91 -11.39 16.84
C ASP A 28 -8.92 -10.57 15.55
N LEU A 29 -8.78 -9.24 15.63
CA LEU A 29 -8.57 -8.38 14.46
C LEU A 29 -7.33 -8.81 13.68
N ARG A 30 -6.22 -9.04 14.37
CA ARG A 30 -4.97 -9.51 13.75
C ARG A 30 -5.10 -10.91 13.16
N ALA A 31 -5.79 -11.83 13.82
CA ALA A 31 -6.05 -13.18 13.33
C ALA A 31 -6.89 -13.18 12.04
N LEU A 32 -7.78 -12.19 11.89
CA LEU A 32 -8.58 -11.97 10.69
C LEU A 32 -7.89 -11.11 9.63
N GLY A 33 -6.75 -10.49 9.98
CA GLY A 33 -6.03 -9.54 9.13
C GLY A 33 -6.81 -8.25 8.86
N LEU A 34 -7.66 -7.85 9.80
CA LEU A 34 -8.54 -6.69 9.71
C LEU A 34 -7.97 -5.53 10.53
N GLN A 35 -8.17 -4.30 10.04
CA GLN A 35 -8.04 -3.09 10.84
C GLN A 35 -9.42 -2.65 11.33
N ASP A 36 -9.45 -1.97 12.47
CA ASP A 36 -10.68 -1.54 13.15
C ASP A 36 -11.64 -0.76 12.22
N HIS A 37 -11.12 0.23 11.48
CA HIS A 37 -11.90 1.02 10.51
C HIS A 37 -12.39 0.22 9.28
N GLU A 38 -11.94 -1.02 9.08
CA GLU A 38 -12.44 -1.90 8.03
C GLU A 38 -13.70 -2.65 8.46
N LEU A 39 -14.07 -2.64 9.75
CA LEU A 39 -15.32 -3.24 10.24
C LEU A 39 -16.55 -2.45 9.77
N ASP A 40 -16.50 -1.11 9.76
CA ASP A 40 -17.63 -0.25 9.41
C ASP A 40 -17.97 -0.22 7.92
N ARG A 41 -17.04 -0.66 7.07
CA ARG A 41 -17.28 -0.78 5.63
C ARG A 41 -18.04 -2.07 5.35
N GLY A 42 -19.28 -2.15 5.82
CA GLY A 42 -20.23 -3.22 5.50
C GLY A 42 -20.36 -3.40 3.99
N PRO A 43 -20.35 -4.63 3.44
CA PRO A 43 -20.38 -4.78 2.01
C PRO A 43 -21.85 -4.90 1.55
N ALA A 44 -22.28 -4.01 0.66
CA ALA A 44 -23.46 -4.24 -0.18
C ALA A 44 -23.10 -5.34 -1.21
N LEU A 45 -23.02 -6.60 -0.77
CA LEU A 45 -22.62 -7.74 -1.62
C LEU A 45 -23.70 -8.23 -2.57
N PHE A 46 -24.86 -7.58 -2.59
CA PHE A 46 -25.98 -7.95 -3.47
C PHE A 46 -26.18 -6.98 -4.63
N ASP A 47 -25.36 -5.94 -4.73
CA ASP A 47 -25.37 -5.10 -5.92
C ASP A 47 -24.52 -5.76 -7.00
N VAL A 48 -25.21 -6.39 -7.97
CA VAL A 48 -24.63 -7.00 -9.18
C VAL A 48 -23.66 -6.04 -9.86
N TRP A 49 -23.93 -4.73 -9.76
CA TRP A 49 -23.07 -3.67 -10.29
C TRP A 49 -21.71 -3.62 -9.61
N LEU A 50 -21.64 -3.84 -8.29
CA LEU A 50 -20.39 -3.85 -7.53
C LEU A 50 -19.54 -5.08 -7.88
N GLY A 51 -20.18 -6.22 -8.15
CA GLY A 51 -19.53 -7.43 -8.65
C GLY A 51 -18.96 -7.25 -10.06
N LEU A 52 -19.72 -6.60 -10.96
CA LEU A 52 -19.27 -6.26 -12.31
C LEU A 52 -18.10 -5.25 -12.28
N LEU A 53 -18.18 -4.21 -11.45
CA LEU A 53 -17.09 -3.26 -11.23
C LEU A 53 -15.83 -3.95 -10.72
N LEU A 54 -15.96 -4.92 -9.82
CA LEU A 54 -14.84 -5.72 -9.34
C LEU A 54 -14.20 -6.54 -10.45
N LEU A 55 -15.02 -7.11 -11.34
CA LEU A 55 -14.57 -7.97 -12.43
C LEU A 55 -13.89 -7.14 -13.53
N VAL A 56 -14.45 -5.96 -13.86
CA VAL A 56 -13.82 -4.97 -14.74
C VAL A 56 -12.52 -4.45 -14.12
N GLN A 57 -12.51 -4.12 -12.83
CA GLN A 57 -11.29 -3.71 -12.13
C GLN A 57 -10.23 -4.81 -12.16
N ALA A 58 -10.60 -6.06 -11.88
CA ALA A 58 -9.70 -7.20 -11.98
C ALA A 58 -9.19 -7.38 -13.42
N PHE A 59 -10.04 -7.23 -14.43
CA PHE A 59 -9.65 -7.32 -15.83
C PHE A 59 -8.62 -6.25 -16.22
N PHE A 60 -8.86 -4.98 -15.89
CA PHE A 60 -7.90 -3.90 -16.18
C PHE A 60 -6.58 -4.10 -15.43
N VAL A 61 -6.66 -4.48 -14.14
CA VAL A 61 -5.50 -4.75 -13.29
C VAL A 61 -4.67 -5.91 -13.85
N TYR A 62 -5.30 -7.06 -14.08
CA TYR A 62 -4.59 -8.30 -14.41
C TYR A 62 -4.39 -8.58 -15.90
N LEU A 63 -5.07 -7.88 -16.81
CA LEU A 63 -4.94 -8.12 -18.27
C LEU A 63 -4.36 -6.96 -19.06
N LEU A 64 -4.76 -5.71 -18.78
CA LEU A 64 -4.33 -4.56 -19.58
C LEU A 64 -3.04 -3.90 -19.08
N LEU A 65 -2.83 -3.89 -17.76
CA LEU A 65 -1.63 -3.31 -17.16
C LEU A 65 -0.36 -4.21 -17.13
N PRO A 66 -0.40 -5.56 -17.15
CA PRO A 66 0.80 -6.40 -17.08
C PRO A 66 1.90 -6.08 -18.09
N PRO A 67 1.64 -5.78 -19.37
CA PRO A 67 2.69 -5.43 -20.32
C PRO A 67 3.43 -4.15 -19.94
N LEU A 68 2.68 -3.13 -19.48
CA LEU A 68 3.23 -1.84 -19.08
C LEU A 68 4.01 -1.95 -17.76
N ILE A 69 3.50 -2.75 -16.82
CA ILE A 69 4.20 -3.06 -15.56
C ILE A 69 5.46 -3.86 -15.83
N PHE A 70 5.41 -4.84 -16.74
CA PHE A 70 6.56 -5.67 -17.09
C PHE A 70 7.68 -4.82 -17.67
N PHE A 71 7.35 -3.90 -18.59
CA PHE A 71 8.31 -2.94 -19.12
C PHE A 71 8.86 -2.02 -18.02
N GLY A 72 7.96 -1.44 -17.21
CA GLY A 72 8.34 -0.59 -16.08
C GLY A 72 9.25 -1.31 -15.08
N ALA A 73 8.98 -2.58 -14.78
CA ALA A 73 9.75 -3.40 -13.86
C ALA A 73 11.10 -3.83 -14.43
N ILE A 74 11.18 -4.14 -15.72
CA ILE A 74 12.46 -4.45 -16.40
C ILE A 74 13.37 -3.23 -16.38
N VAL A 75 12.82 -2.06 -16.70
CA VAL A 75 13.60 -0.83 -16.81
C VAL A 75 13.99 -0.29 -15.45
N ASN A 76 13.05 -0.26 -14.49
CA ASN A 76 13.26 0.37 -13.18
C ASN A 76 13.65 -0.62 -12.07
N GLY A 77 13.58 -1.93 -12.32
CA GLY A 77 13.96 -2.98 -11.38
C GLY A 77 15.46 -2.99 -11.07
N PRO A 78 16.36 -2.98 -12.07
CA PRO A 78 17.81 -2.91 -11.84
C PRO A 78 18.24 -1.71 -10.99
N PRO A 79 17.86 -0.44 -11.30
CA PRO A 79 18.22 0.68 -10.45
C PRO A 79 17.54 0.59 -9.07
N ALA A 80 16.31 0.09 -8.96
CA ALA A 80 15.68 -0.13 -7.65
C ALA A 80 16.44 -1.16 -6.79
N PHE A 81 16.94 -2.23 -7.41
CA PHE A 81 17.75 -3.25 -6.73
C PHE A 81 19.10 -2.69 -6.28
N LEU A 82 19.78 -1.94 -7.14
CA LEU A 82 21.03 -1.24 -6.80
C LEU A 82 20.82 -0.24 -5.66
N LEU A 83 19.74 0.54 -5.71
CA LEU A 83 19.37 1.46 -4.65
C LEU A 83 19.13 0.75 -3.32
N TRP A 84 18.41 -0.37 -3.36
CA TRP A 84 18.16 -1.19 -2.18
C TRP A 84 19.45 -1.74 -1.59
N LEU A 85 20.36 -2.24 -2.44
CA LEU A 85 21.66 -2.77 -2.01
C LEU A 85 22.54 -1.66 -1.40
N ALA A 86 22.62 -0.51 -2.06
CA ALA A 86 23.36 0.65 -1.59
C ALA A 86 22.81 1.18 -0.27
N ALA A 87 21.48 1.31 -0.14
CA ALA A 87 20.83 1.75 1.08
C ALA A 87 21.11 0.78 2.25
N ARG A 88 21.06 -0.53 1.99
CA ARG A 88 21.33 -1.55 3.01
C ARG A 88 22.80 -1.59 3.44
N ALA A 89 23.73 -1.36 2.52
CA ALA A 89 25.16 -1.35 2.82
C ALA A 89 25.60 -0.06 3.53
N ALA A 90 25.00 1.08 3.20
CA ALA A 90 25.39 2.39 3.72
C ALA A 90 24.66 2.79 5.03
N ALA A 91 23.47 2.26 5.29
CA ALA A 91 22.70 2.64 6.47
C ALA A 91 23.25 2.02 7.76
N LYS A 92 23.88 2.85 8.62
CA LYS A 92 24.26 2.46 10.00
C LYS A 92 23.06 2.48 10.96
N ARG A 93 22.00 3.23 10.65
CA ARG A 93 20.74 3.30 11.41
C ARG A 93 19.53 3.28 10.46
N LYS A 94 18.40 2.71 10.90
CA LYS A 94 17.14 2.65 10.10
C LYS A 94 16.66 4.02 9.61
N LYS A 95 16.93 5.10 10.35
CA LYS A 95 16.56 6.48 9.98
C LYS A 95 17.29 6.96 8.72
N ASP A 96 18.54 6.54 8.53
CA ASP A 96 19.38 7.01 7.43
C ASP A 96 19.00 6.32 6.12
N GLU A 97 18.39 5.13 6.18
CA GLU A 97 17.97 4.35 5.02
C GLU A 97 16.98 5.12 4.12
N ALA A 98 16.03 5.85 4.71
CA ALA A 98 15.05 6.62 3.95
C ALA A 98 15.71 7.80 3.21
N SER A 99 16.60 8.54 3.88
CA SER A 99 17.33 9.66 3.27
C SER A 99 18.25 9.19 2.15
N ILE A 100 18.97 8.08 2.36
CA ILE A 100 19.86 7.48 1.37
C ILE A 100 19.05 7.04 0.14
N LYS A 101 17.89 6.40 0.34
CA LYS A 101 16.99 6.01 -0.76
C LYS A 101 16.46 7.22 -1.54
N LEU A 102 16.11 8.31 -0.86
CA LEU A 102 15.65 9.54 -1.52
C LEU A 102 16.75 10.20 -2.36
N LEU A 103 17.95 10.35 -1.79
CA LEU A 103 19.08 11.00 -2.47
C LEU A 103 19.61 10.16 -3.64
N LEU A 104 19.95 8.89 -3.40
CA LEU A 104 20.44 8.01 -4.46
C LEU A 104 19.34 7.69 -5.47
N GLY A 105 18.10 7.51 -5.02
CA GLY A 105 16.97 7.29 -5.93
C GLY A 105 16.75 8.49 -6.85
N GLY A 106 16.80 9.71 -6.29
CA GLY A 106 16.68 10.95 -7.06
C GLY A 106 17.74 11.12 -8.15
N LEU A 107 18.90 10.47 -8.03
CA LEU A 107 19.95 10.51 -9.05
C LEU A 107 19.92 9.29 -9.99
N LEU A 108 19.79 8.10 -9.42
CA LEU A 108 19.95 6.82 -10.12
C LEU A 108 18.84 6.58 -11.14
N PHE A 109 17.59 6.92 -10.80
CA PHE A 109 16.46 6.74 -11.70
C PHE A 109 16.55 7.68 -12.92
N PRO A 110 16.73 9.01 -12.77
CA PRO A 110 16.97 9.89 -13.92
C PRO A 110 18.17 9.48 -14.78
N ALA A 111 19.28 9.09 -14.14
CA ALA A 111 20.45 8.60 -14.87
C ALA A 111 20.13 7.36 -15.73
N THR A 112 19.30 6.45 -15.20
CA THR A 112 18.85 5.27 -15.95
C THR A 112 17.99 5.66 -17.16
N TRP A 113 17.04 6.59 -17.00
CA TRP A 113 16.18 7.03 -18.10
C TRP A 113 16.97 7.75 -19.19
N ILE A 114 17.89 8.63 -18.81
CA ILE A 114 18.79 9.31 -19.75
C ILE A 114 19.67 8.28 -20.47
N GLY A 115 20.27 7.34 -19.74
CA GLY A 115 21.12 6.30 -20.31
C GLY A 115 20.38 5.43 -21.33
N LEU A 116 19.15 5.02 -21.03
CA LEU A 116 18.31 4.28 -21.96
C LEU A 116 17.90 5.11 -23.19
N GLY A 117 17.57 6.39 -23.01
CA GLY A 117 17.28 7.29 -24.13
C GLY A 117 18.47 7.46 -25.07
N VAL A 118 19.67 7.65 -24.51
CA VAL A 118 20.92 7.72 -25.29
C VAL A 118 21.19 6.41 -26.01
N ALA A 119 21.06 5.27 -25.31
CA ALA A 119 21.25 3.94 -25.92
C ALA A 119 20.25 3.68 -27.06
N ALA A 120 19.01 4.12 -26.92
CA ALA A 120 18.00 4.00 -27.98
C ALA A 120 18.32 4.88 -29.19
N ALA A 121 18.81 6.11 -28.98
CA ALA A 121 19.23 6.99 -30.07
C ALA A 121 20.39 6.36 -30.87
N PHE A 122 21.39 5.80 -30.19
CA PHE A 122 22.49 5.08 -30.86
C PHE A 122 22.02 3.81 -31.55
N GLY A 123 21.15 3.04 -30.91
CA GLY A 123 20.56 1.84 -31.52
C GLY A 123 19.76 2.17 -32.79
N HIS A 124 19.05 3.30 -32.82
CA HIS A 124 18.36 3.80 -34.01
C HIS A 124 19.33 4.10 -35.14
N LEU A 125 20.44 4.79 -34.85
CA LEU A 125 21.49 5.08 -35.83
C LEU A 125 22.06 3.79 -36.43
N SER A 126 22.36 2.77 -35.60
CA SER A 126 22.84 1.47 -36.10
C SER A 126 21.79 0.68 -36.91
N MET A 127 20.49 0.99 -36.75
CA MET A 127 19.44 0.35 -37.53
C MET A 127 19.25 0.98 -38.91
N LEU A 128 19.52 2.28 -39.07
CA LEU A 128 19.46 2.96 -40.36
C LEU A 128 20.42 2.32 -41.38
N GLU A 129 21.59 1.85 -40.93
CA GLU A 129 22.54 1.11 -41.75
C GLU A 129 21.97 -0.21 -42.32
N LYS A 130 21.03 -0.83 -41.60
CA LYS A 130 20.44 -2.13 -41.95
C LYS A 130 19.08 -1.99 -42.64
N TYR A 131 18.36 -0.91 -42.38
CA TYR A 131 16.99 -0.69 -42.84
C TYR A 131 16.81 0.74 -43.36
N PRO A 132 17.08 0.98 -44.65
CA PRO A 132 17.03 2.32 -45.25
C PRO A 132 15.62 2.92 -45.34
N GLY A 133 14.56 2.14 -45.03
CA GLY A 133 13.17 2.63 -45.00
C GLY A 133 12.76 3.30 -43.68
N ILE A 134 13.62 3.30 -42.66
CA ILE A 134 13.32 3.90 -41.35
C ILE A 134 13.68 5.40 -41.39
N PRO A 135 12.79 6.30 -40.92
CA PRO A 135 13.10 7.73 -40.84
C PRO A 135 14.29 8.05 -39.92
N GLU A 136 15.12 9.01 -40.30
CA GLU A 136 16.29 9.47 -39.53
C GLU A 136 15.91 10.34 -38.32
N MET A 137 15.27 9.75 -37.32
CA MET A 137 14.81 10.45 -36.11
C MET A 137 15.38 9.85 -34.81
N PRO A 138 16.71 9.74 -34.64
CA PRO A 138 17.33 9.12 -33.47
C PRO A 138 17.03 9.86 -32.16
N VAL A 139 16.94 11.19 -32.20
CA VAL A 139 16.58 12.01 -31.04
C VAL A 139 15.17 11.70 -30.57
N LEU A 140 14.21 11.58 -31.50
CA LEU A 140 12.82 11.25 -31.16
C LEU A 140 12.72 9.85 -30.56
N ALA A 141 13.44 8.87 -31.10
CA ALA A 141 13.52 7.53 -30.54
C ALA A 141 14.04 7.54 -29.09
N GLY A 142 15.14 8.27 -28.85
CA GLY A 142 15.72 8.41 -27.51
C GLY A 142 14.79 9.08 -26.50
N VAL A 143 14.18 10.22 -26.86
CA VAL A 143 13.21 10.93 -26.01
C VAL A 143 11.99 10.06 -25.73
N THR A 144 11.51 9.31 -26.72
CA THR A 144 10.36 8.41 -26.56
C THR A 144 10.69 7.30 -25.55
N VAL A 145 11.82 6.62 -25.70
CA VAL A 145 12.24 5.56 -24.76
C VAL A 145 12.45 6.10 -23.35
N ALA A 146 13.11 7.25 -23.20
CA ALA A 146 13.28 7.88 -21.88
C ALA A 146 11.94 8.24 -21.22
N SER A 147 10.99 8.75 -22.01
CA SER A 147 9.64 9.09 -21.53
C SER A 147 8.87 7.84 -21.09
N PHE A 148 8.91 6.77 -21.87
CA PHE A 148 8.29 5.49 -21.49
C PHE A 148 8.94 4.86 -20.26
N ALA A 149 10.27 4.97 -20.11
CA ALA A 149 10.99 4.49 -18.93
C ALA A 149 10.55 5.22 -17.65
N PHE A 150 10.41 6.55 -17.73
CA PHE A 150 9.91 7.40 -16.64
C PHE A 150 8.44 7.08 -16.30
N LEU A 151 7.55 7.15 -17.29
CA LEU A 151 6.12 6.92 -17.12
C LEU A 151 5.85 5.49 -16.64
N GLY A 152 6.55 4.50 -17.19
CA GLY A 152 6.44 3.10 -16.77
C GLY A 152 6.81 2.90 -15.30
N GLY A 153 7.85 3.59 -14.81
CA GLY A 153 8.23 3.56 -13.39
C GLY A 153 7.16 4.16 -12.48
N ALA A 154 6.64 5.34 -12.83
CA ALA A 154 5.58 6.02 -12.07
C ALA A 154 4.29 5.19 -12.03
N VAL A 155 3.88 4.63 -13.17
CA VAL A 155 2.69 3.78 -13.28
C VAL A 155 2.87 2.49 -12.50
N ALA A 156 4.04 1.83 -12.58
CA ALA A 156 4.31 0.60 -11.84
C ALA A 156 4.20 0.79 -10.32
N LEU A 157 4.72 1.91 -9.77
CA LEU A 157 4.60 2.22 -8.35
C LEU A 157 3.14 2.41 -7.91
N ARG A 158 2.36 3.18 -8.68
CA ARG A 158 0.94 3.41 -8.39
C ARG A 158 0.14 2.12 -8.47
N TYR A 159 0.47 1.28 -9.46
CA TYR A 159 -0.16 -0.01 -9.63
C TYR A 159 0.12 -0.97 -8.47
N LEU A 160 1.36 -1.05 -7.98
CA LEU A 160 1.69 -1.93 -6.85
C LEU A 160 0.89 -1.58 -5.59
N ASN A 161 0.67 -0.29 -5.34
CA ASN A 161 -0.19 0.14 -4.23
C ASN A 161 -1.65 -0.26 -4.48
N MET A 162 -2.18 0.00 -5.68
CA MET A 162 -3.55 -0.36 -6.05
C MET A 162 -3.80 -1.86 -5.98
N VAL A 163 -2.84 -2.70 -6.40
CA VAL A 163 -2.93 -4.17 -6.27
C VAL A 163 -2.91 -4.59 -4.82
N ARG A 164 -2.05 -4.02 -3.97
CA ARG A 164 -2.03 -4.34 -2.54
C ARG A 164 -3.35 -3.99 -1.86
N ASP A 165 -3.89 -2.81 -2.15
CA ASP A 165 -5.16 -2.36 -1.59
C ASP A 165 -6.32 -3.23 -2.08
N THR A 166 -6.34 -3.56 -3.38
CA THR A 166 -7.36 -4.44 -3.97
C THR A 166 -7.25 -5.86 -3.42
N ALA A 167 -6.04 -6.42 -3.31
CA ALA A 167 -5.81 -7.75 -2.76
C ALA A 167 -6.19 -7.82 -1.28
N ARG A 168 -5.89 -6.76 -0.51
CA ARG A 168 -6.29 -6.64 0.89
C ARG A 168 -7.82 -6.56 1.00
N ALA A 169 -8.46 -5.68 0.25
CA ALA A 169 -9.91 -5.55 0.23
C ALA A 169 -10.62 -6.85 -0.19
N LEU A 170 -10.09 -7.55 -1.22
CA LEU A 170 -10.57 -8.85 -1.65
C LEU A 170 -10.41 -9.90 -0.55
N ARG A 171 -9.23 -9.97 0.08
CA ARG A 171 -8.95 -10.89 1.18
C ARG A 171 -9.92 -10.67 2.32
N VAL A 172 -10.11 -9.43 2.74
CA VAL A 172 -11.06 -9.01 3.78
C VAL A 172 -12.49 -9.42 3.42
N ARG A 173 -12.92 -9.18 2.17
CA ARG A 173 -14.27 -9.58 1.72
C ARG A 173 -14.45 -11.10 1.73
N LEU A 174 -13.44 -11.86 1.33
CA LEU A 174 -13.45 -13.33 1.34
C LEU A 174 -13.43 -13.91 2.76
N THR A 175 -12.60 -13.35 3.66
CA THR A 175 -12.58 -13.76 5.07
C THR A 175 -13.87 -13.36 5.79
N ARG A 176 -14.43 -12.16 5.52
CA ARG A 176 -15.71 -11.70 6.06
C ARG A 176 -16.89 -12.53 5.57
N HIS A 177 -16.88 -12.94 4.30
CA HIS A 177 -17.90 -13.86 3.78
C HIS A 177 -17.85 -15.22 4.47
N ARG A 178 -16.64 -15.76 4.72
CA ARG A 178 -16.45 -17.03 5.41
C ARG A 178 -16.68 -16.97 6.92
N ARG A 179 -16.53 -15.80 7.55
CA ARG A 179 -16.57 -15.62 9.01
C ARG A 179 -17.57 -14.55 9.46
N LYS A 180 -18.74 -14.48 8.81
CA LYS A 180 -19.81 -13.53 9.15
C LYS A 180 -20.15 -13.50 10.65
N LEU A 181 -20.19 -14.67 11.30
CA LEU A 181 -20.49 -14.79 12.73
C LEU A 181 -19.42 -14.14 13.61
N SER A 182 -18.13 -14.40 13.34
CA SER A 182 -17.03 -13.77 14.09
C SER A 182 -17.01 -12.25 13.93
N VAL A 183 -17.34 -11.75 12.74
CA VAL A 183 -17.36 -10.30 12.50
C VAL A 183 -18.57 -9.63 13.16
N ALA A 184 -19.73 -10.29 13.19
CA ALA A 184 -20.89 -9.80 13.94
C ALA A 184 -20.59 -9.72 15.45
N HIS A 185 -19.89 -10.72 15.98
CA HIS A 185 -19.42 -10.71 17.37
C HIS A 185 -18.46 -9.54 17.65
N LEU A 186 -17.48 -9.29 16.78
CA LEU A 186 -16.53 -8.17 16.94
C LEU A 186 -17.20 -6.79 16.87
N LEU A 187 -18.21 -6.61 16.02
CA LEU A 187 -19.00 -5.37 15.99
C LEU A 187 -19.73 -5.13 17.32
N HIS A 188 -20.36 -6.18 17.85
CA HIS A 188 -21.03 -6.10 19.15
C HIS A 188 -20.04 -5.81 20.28
N GLU A 189 -18.89 -6.48 20.30
CA GLU A 189 -17.84 -6.28 21.30
C GLU A 189 -17.27 -4.86 21.24
N ARG A 190 -17.13 -4.27 20.05
CA ARG A 190 -16.71 -2.87 19.87
C ARG A 190 -17.72 -1.91 20.48
N ASP A 191 -19.01 -2.08 20.19
CA ASP A 191 -20.04 -1.18 20.71
C ASP A 191 -20.05 -1.24 22.24
N VAL A 192 -19.94 -2.44 22.82
CA VAL A 192 -19.81 -2.64 24.27
C VAL A 192 -18.55 -1.99 24.85
N LEU A 193 -17.40 -2.10 24.17
CA LEU A 193 -16.14 -1.48 24.61
C LEU A 193 -16.20 0.06 24.49
N HIS A 194 -16.81 0.57 23.44
CA HIS A 194 -17.00 2.00 23.22
C HIS A 194 -17.90 2.60 24.29
N ASP A 195 -19.04 1.96 24.58
CA ASP A 195 -19.95 2.38 25.65
C ASP A 195 -19.28 2.31 27.03
N ALA A 196 -18.49 1.28 27.29
CA ALA A 196 -17.73 1.16 28.53
C ALA A 196 -16.64 2.25 28.66
N LEU A 197 -15.98 2.61 27.57
CA LEU A 197 -14.97 3.68 27.55
C LEU A 197 -15.63 5.06 27.73
N LEU A 198 -16.77 5.31 27.08
CA LEU A 198 -17.54 6.54 27.28
C LEU A 198 -18.11 6.65 28.69
N ALA A 199 -18.56 5.55 29.30
CA ALA A 199 -19.00 5.56 30.69
C ALA A 199 -17.85 5.92 31.64
N VAL A 200 -16.65 5.43 31.35
CA VAL A 200 -15.43 5.79 32.10
C VAL A 200 -15.08 7.28 31.97
N GLU A 201 -15.31 7.86 30.79
CA GLU A 201 -15.04 9.28 30.47
C GLU A 201 -16.17 10.22 30.97
N GLY A 202 -17.44 9.81 30.96
CA GLY A 202 -18.56 10.60 31.48
C GLY A 202 -18.54 10.74 33.01
N GLU A 203 -18.11 9.70 33.72
CA GLU A 203 -17.86 9.78 35.16
C GLU A 203 -16.61 10.63 35.50
N GLU A 204 -15.74 10.95 34.53
CA GLU A 204 -14.62 11.91 34.68
C GLU A 204 -15.15 13.35 34.82
N GLU A 205 -16.27 13.69 34.16
CA GLU A 205 -16.92 15.00 34.24
C GLU A 205 -17.73 15.20 35.53
N GLU A 206 -18.36 14.15 36.07
CA GLU A 206 -19.12 14.24 37.34
C GLU A 206 -18.22 14.31 38.59
N MET A 207 -16.97 13.82 38.53
CA MET A 207 -16.03 13.83 39.66
C MET A 207 -15.09 15.05 39.70
N LEU A 208 -15.15 15.95 38.72
CA LEU A 208 -14.45 17.22 38.72
C LEU A 208 -15.45 18.37 38.98
N PRO A 209 -15.44 19.01 40.17
CA PRO A 209 -16.24 20.20 40.42
C PRO A 209 -15.76 21.43 39.63
#